data_AF-A0A7L1ZTK1-F1
#
_entry.id   AF-A0A7L1ZTK1-F1
#
_cell.length_a   1.000
_cell.length_b   1.000
_cell.length_c   1.000
_cell.angle_alpha   90.00
_cell.angle_beta   90.00
_cell.angle_gamma   90.00
#
_symmetry.space_group_name_H-M   'P 1'
#
loop_
_entity.id
_entity.type
_entity.pdbx_description
1 polymer ?
#
loop_
_entity_poly.entity_id
_entity_poly.type
_entity_poly.pdbx_seq_one_letter_code
_entity_poly.pdbx_strand_id
1 'polypeptide(L)'
;PWAVGEETAILHGGFLLAARLLQPRPLRELRKADWPRAGVPITDALREIGERCPSPLGLWKKEAVAIVWAKILLPAPPAAALEWGWKDDGFFSVGAMIPDVNHTALFELVKALGAPRLFVQLLLALPPDVCRGQLEDLVEYISSETSPSDVRFFLDVWWEVMKHREGEEDATVSAFSALIRQHGAESALEDGLQPPKRFKGDPGNAPAAPGLPQVLLEGGSEELCLESYRLLEALTTLGKDLDSLLENGDLGEGETRVVLELTQLTRDFLRDTSAVLKGLDTSLVSSVAMAIIAQRLDRHVDTCSVFASEKTWAFSKAWVECLVENKALFQTPELVLELLQTLVSFATSHQDKEARELQGQVTEAVVECYTELSLSDKNQVISGVLASWGGPGLSQNVQAVREGFQEDLNVTLNQITKSVSDEGLSRAVASMARLALLSPQATVKQVCHLAVVNLGAHQFLAQILCSFPALNFLESQEGPGRPRSLVVRCLEEAVWGKLSTAREEEQFLQFLAFLMQPGSATPLVSPAEVTKTFVLPYLKSDSPEIELSLQILSKVLGVPSCSEEHWIKSCHPFPLLLSLCRLLDGYTKYWHQPEEQLFPSLETKDL
;
A
#
# COMPACT_ATOMS: atom_id res chain seq x y z
N PRO A 1 30.86 15.36 -13.32
CA PRO A 1 30.20 14.38 -14.21
C PRO A 1 30.64 14.49 -15.69
N TRP A 2 30.87 15.67 -16.25
CA TRP A 2 31.12 15.85 -17.69
C TRP A 2 32.59 15.75 -18.13
N ALA A 3 33.43 14.98 -17.43
CA ALA A 3 34.84 14.86 -17.79
C ALA A 3 35.03 13.96 -19.01
N VAL A 4 35.91 14.36 -19.94
CA VAL A 4 36.32 13.50 -21.07
C VAL A 4 37.25 12.42 -20.53
N GLY A 5 36.81 11.16 -20.60
CA GLY A 5 37.52 9.97 -20.11
C GLY A 5 37.59 8.87 -21.17
N GLU A 6 38.11 7.71 -20.78
CA GLU A 6 38.18 6.54 -21.67
C GLU A 6 36.77 6.05 -22.04
N GLU A 7 35.82 6.15 -21.11
CA GLU A 7 34.43 5.75 -21.29
C GLU A 7 33.70 6.62 -22.33
N THR A 8 33.93 7.94 -22.32
CA THR A 8 33.32 8.83 -23.31
C THR A 8 33.93 8.64 -24.70
N ALA A 9 35.20 8.23 -24.79
CA ALA A 9 35.84 7.87 -26.05
C ALA A 9 35.28 6.56 -26.65
N ILE A 10 35.02 5.55 -25.82
CA ILE A 10 34.35 4.29 -26.23
C ILE A 10 32.94 4.59 -26.73
N LEU A 11 32.17 5.40 -25.98
CA LEU A 11 30.82 5.81 -26.37
C LEU A 11 30.83 6.58 -27.70
N HIS A 12 31.76 7.52 -27.87
CA HIS A 12 31.96 8.25 -29.11
C HIS A 12 32.25 7.32 -30.31
N GLY A 13 33.12 6.33 -30.12
CA GLY A 13 33.41 5.30 -31.12
C GLY A 13 32.16 4.55 -31.56
N GLY A 14 31.30 4.17 -30.62
CA GLY A 14 30.00 3.55 -30.89
C GLY A 14 29.09 4.41 -31.78
N PHE A 15 28.94 5.70 -31.43
CA PHE A 15 28.13 6.63 -32.24
C PHE A 15 28.73 6.92 -33.63
N LEU A 16 30.05 6.99 -33.77
CA LEU A 16 30.67 7.15 -35.09
C LEU A 16 30.45 5.93 -35.99
N LEU A 17 30.52 4.73 -35.43
CA LEU A 17 30.22 3.50 -36.16
C LEU A 17 28.74 3.45 -36.56
N ALA A 18 27.83 3.82 -35.67
CA ALA A 18 26.41 3.95 -35.98
C ALA A 18 26.17 4.97 -37.12
N ALA A 19 26.82 6.13 -37.08
CA ALA A 19 26.71 7.16 -38.11
C ALA A 19 27.23 6.69 -39.48
N ARG A 20 28.24 5.81 -39.50
CA ARG A 20 28.74 5.19 -40.74
C ARG A 20 27.74 4.17 -41.30
N LEU A 21 27.08 3.39 -40.44
CA LEU A 21 26.10 2.38 -40.86
C LEU A 21 24.80 3.00 -41.40
N LEU A 22 24.47 4.23 -40.98
CA LEU A 22 23.26 4.95 -41.40
C LEU A 22 23.45 5.79 -42.69
N GLN A 23 24.68 5.87 -43.24
CA GLN A 23 24.96 6.63 -44.46
C GLN A 23 24.03 6.22 -45.62
N PRO A 24 23.50 7.19 -46.39
CA PRO A 24 23.87 8.61 -46.43
C PRO A 24 23.15 9.52 -45.41
N ARG A 25 22.27 8.99 -44.55
CA ARG A 25 21.50 9.81 -43.60
C ARG A 25 22.28 10.08 -42.31
N PRO A 26 22.19 11.29 -41.74
CA PRO A 26 22.80 11.60 -40.45
C PRO A 26 22.00 10.96 -39.28
N LEU A 27 22.66 10.74 -38.14
CA LEU A 27 22.02 10.15 -36.94
C LEU A 27 20.88 11.00 -36.37
N ARG A 28 20.85 12.32 -36.62
CA ARG A 28 19.73 13.19 -36.27
C ARG A 28 18.42 12.87 -37.01
N GLU A 29 18.48 12.06 -38.08
CA GLU A 29 17.32 11.61 -38.86
C GLU A 29 16.99 10.13 -38.64
N LEU A 30 17.51 9.54 -37.55
CA LEU A 30 17.32 8.12 -37.22
C LEU A 30 15.84 7.78 -37.00
N ARG A 31 15.37 6.71 -37.66
CA ARG A 31 14.02 6.15 -37.48
C ARG A 31 14.07 4.87 -36.64
N LYS A 32 12.92 4.47 -36.06
CA LYS A 32 12.80 3.22 -35.29
C LYS A 32 13.28 1.99 -36.06
N ALA A 33 12.88 1.88 -37.34
CA ALA A 33 13.28 0.78 -38.22
C ALA A 33 14.80 0.67 -38.44
N ASP A 34 15.55 1.76 -38.26
CA ASP A 34 17.00 1.79 -38.44
C ASP A 34 17.77 1.32 -37.19
N TRP A 35 17.12 1.33 -36.01
CA TRP A 35 17.74 0.99 -34.72
C TRP A 35 18.36 -0.41 -34.65
N PRO A 36 17.76 -1.49 -35.18
CA PRO A 36 18.38 -2.82 -35.15
C PRO A 36 19.76 -2.89 -35.84
N ARG A 37 20.07 -1.93 -36.72
CA ARG A 37 21.37 -1.84 -37.41
C ARG A 37 22.26 -0.75 -36.80
N ALA A 38 21.72 0.42 -36.52
CA ALA A 38 22.49 1.57 -36.03
C ALA A 38 22.71 1.54 -34.50
N GLY A 39 21.84 0.87 -33.75
CA GLY A 39 21.91 0.77 -32.28
C GLY A 39 22.91 -0.27 -31.77
N VAL A 40 23.27 -1.28 -32.58
CA VAL A 40 24.20 -2.36 -32.17
C VAL A 40 25.57 -1.79 -31.76
N PRO A 41 26.25 -0.94 -32.55
CA PRO A 41 27.53 -0.36 -32.14
C PRO A 41 27.44 0.51 -30.87
N ILE A 42 26.31 1.18 -30.64
CA ILE A 42 26.08 2.03 -29.46
C ILE A 42 25.89 1.15 -28.22
N THR A 43 25.05 0.12 -28.31
CA THR A 43 24.78 -0.82 -27.22
C THR A 43 25.97 -1.70 -26.88
N ASP A 44 26.78 -2.10 -27.86
CA ASP A 44 28.04 -2.82 -27.65
C ASP A 44 29.09 -1.94 -26.96
N ALA A 45 29.23 -0.67 -27.37
CA ALA A 45 30.11 0.28 -26.70
C ALA A 45 29.70 0.49 -25.23
N LEU A 46 28.39 0.56 -24.95
CA LEU A 46 27.86 0.65 -23.60
C LEU A 46 28.11 -0.64 -22.80
N ARG A 47 27.97 -1.82 -23.42
CA ARG A 47 28.33 -3.09 -22.79
C ARG A 47 29.81 -3.13 -22.42
N GLU A 48 30.69 -2.70 -23.33
CA GLU A 48 32.14 -2.62 -23.13
C GLU A 48 32.51 -1.69 -21.96
N ILE A 49 31.86 -0.53 -21.85
CA ILE A 49 32.03 0.38 -20.70
C ILE A 49 31.63 -0.32 -19.38
N GLY A 50 30.50 -1.02 -19.38
CA GLY A 50 30.04 -1.77 -18.21
C GLY A 50 30.95 -2.93 -17.79
N GLU A 51 31.61 -3.59 -18.75
CA GLU A 51 32.57 -4.68 -18.48
C GLU A 51 33.91 -4.15 -17.95
N ARG A 52 34.37 -2.99 -18.44
CA ARG A 52 35.65 -2.39 -18.02
C ARG A 52 35.58 -1.63 -16.71
N CYS A 53 34.43 -1.00 -16.43
CA CYS A 53 34.19 -0.23 -15.22
C CYS A 53 32.99 -0.83 -14.46
N PRO A 54 33.18 -1.91 -13.69
CA PRO A 54 32.14 -2.46 -12.82
C PRO A 54 31.90 -1.49 -11.65
N SER A 55 31.22 -0.38 -11.91
CA SER A 55 30.74 0.48 -10.83
C SER A 55 29.62 -0.26 -10.08
N PRO A 56 29.55 -0.16 -8.73
CA PRO A 56 28.64 -1.00 -7.92
C PRO A 56 27.15 -0.83 -8.22
N LEU A 57 26.76 0.18 -9.02
CA LEU A 57 25.38 0.65 -9.16
C LEU A 57 24.97 1.00 -10.60
N GLY A 58 25.77 0.66 -11.61
CA GLY A 58 25.43 0.97 -13.01
C GLY A 58 25.38 2.48 -13.32
N LEU A 59 26.10 3.30 -12.54
CA LEU A 59 26.19 4.76 -12.66
C LEU A 59 26.53 5.22 -14.09
N TRP A 60 27.34 4.46 -14.80
CA TRP A 60 27.74 4.75 -16.18
C TRP A 60 26.54 4.75 -17.16
N LYS A 61 25.50 3.93 -16.93
CA LYS A 61 24.28 3.92 -17.76
C LYS A 61 23.56 5.26 -17.63
N LYS A 62 23.53 5.79 -16.40
CA LYS A 62 22.90 7.06 -16.08
C LYS A 62 23.64 8.23 -16.71
N GLU A 63 24.97 8.23 -16.61
CA GLU A 63 25.82 9.21 -17.27
C GLU A 63 25.67 9.16 -18.80
N ALA A 64 25.66 7.97 -19.41
CA ALA A 64 25.48 7.82 -20.84
C ALA A 64 24.12 8.37 -21.33
N VAL A 65 23.02 8.03 -20.65
CA VAL A 65 21.68 8.57 -20.97
C VAL A 65 21.65 10.08 -20.78
N ALA A 66 22.20 10.60 -19.68
CA ALA A 66 22.25 12.04 -19.41
C ALA A 66 23.07 12.81 -20.46
N ILE A 67 24.18 12.25 -20.92
CA ILE A 67 25.02 12.84 -21.98
C ILE A 67 24.26 12.89 -23.31
N VAL A 68 23.65 11.77 -23.73
CA VAL A 68 22.88 11.69 -24.98
C VAL A 68 21.69 12.64 -24.93
N TRP A 69 21.00 12.71 -23.80
CA TRP A 69 19.85 13.59 -23.64
C TRP A 69 20.24 15.07 -23.61
N ALA A 70 21.32 15.43 -22.91
CA ALA A 70 21.85 16.79 -22.94
C ALA A 70 22.26 17.21 -24.36
N LYS A 71 22.82 16.29 -25.16
CA LYS A 71 23.14 16.55 -26.57
C LYS A 71 21.91 16.88 -27.43
N ILE A 72 20.75 16.32 -27.11
CA ILE A 72 19.48 16.59 -27.81
C ILE A 72 18.88 17.93 -27.37
N LEU A 73 18.93 18.21 -26.06
CA LEU A 73 18.29 19.38 -25.47
C LEU A 73 19.10 20.67 -25.68
N LEU A 74 20.43 20.58 -25.74
CA LEU A 74 21.29 21.75 -25.85
C LEU A 74 21.44 22.19 -27.30
N PRO A 75 21.29 23.50 -27.59
CA PRO A 75 21.48 24.02 -28.94
C PRO A 75 22.93 23.80 -29.40
N ALA A 76 23.11 23.52 -30.69
CA ALA A 76 24.45 23.40 -31.27
C ALA A 76 25.22 24.72 -31.08
N PRO A 77 26.47 24.69 -30.60
CA PRO A 77 27.22 25.91 -30.34
C PRO A 77 27.40 26.70 -31.65
N PRO A 78 27.13 28.02 -31.66
CA PRO A 78 27.34 28.83 -32.84
C PRO A 78 28.81 28.77 -33.26
N ALA A 79 29.09 28.82 -34.57
CA ALA A 79 30.45 28.67 -35.11
C ALA A 79 31.48 29.67 -34.52
N ALA A 80 31.02 30.81 -34.00
CA ALA A 80 31.83 31.81 -33.31
C ALA A 80 32.23 31.44 -31.86
N ALA A 81 31.48 30.55 -31.21
CA ALA A 81 31.74 30.09 -29.84
C ALA A 81 32.74 28.92 -29.77
N LEU A 82 33.14 28.34 -30.92
CA LEU A 82 34.08 27.21 -30.96
C LEU A 82 35.47 27.56 -30.38
N GLU A 83 35.88 28.84 -30.41
CA GLU A 83 37.20 29.25 -29.92
C GLU A 83 37.31 29.33 -28.38
N TRP A 84 36.20 29.57 -27.68
CA TRP A 84 36.20 29.84 -26.22
C TRP A 84 35.17 29.04 -25.40
N GLY A 85 34.22 28.35 -26.05
CA GLY A 85 33.10 27.64 -25.38
C GLY A 85 33.52 26.54 -24.40
N TRP A 86 34.69 25.93 -24.60
CA TRP A 86 35.26 24.93 -23.68
C TRP A 86 35.62 25.47 -22.29
N LYS A 87 35.70 26.81 -22.13
CA LYS A 87 36.13 27.46 -20.88
C LYS A 87 34.97 27.77 -19.93
N ASP A 88 33.77 27.98 -20.49
CA ASP A 88 32.58 28.43 -19.74
C ASP A 88 31.49 27.34 -19.66
N ASP A 89 31.52 26.34 -20.54
CA ASP A 89 30.61 25.18 -20.51
C ASP A 89 31.38 23.85 -20.31
N GLY A 90 31.13 23.22 -19.16
CA GLY A 90 31.72 21.93 -18.81
C GLY A 90 31.24 20.77 -19.68
N PHE A 91 30.11 20.92 -20.40
CA PHE A 91 29.59 19.91 -21.32
C PHE A 91 30.14 20.05 -22.74
N PHE A 92 30.62 21.22 -23.14
CA PHE A 92 31.10 21.54 -24.49
C PHE A 92 32.04 20.48 -25.08
N SER A 93 33.01 20.02 -24.29
CA SER A 93 34.00 19.03 -24.73
C SER A 93 33.39 17.65 -25.01
N VAL A 94 32.37 17.25 -24.24
CA VAL A 94 31.68 15.96 -24.40
C VAL A 94 30.60 16.07 -25.49
N GLY A 95 29.84 17.15 -25.52
CA GLY A 95 28.80 17.42 -26.51
C GLY A 95 29.33 17.61 -27.94
N ALA A 96 30.57 18.09 -28.09
CA ALA A 96 31.25 18.19 -29.39
C ALA A 96 31.76 16.84 -29.91
N MET A 97 32.00 15.86 -29.04
CA MET A 97 32.43 14.52 -29.46
C MET A 97 31.27 13.72 -30.05
N ILE A 98 30.09 13.75 -29.43
CA ILE A 98 28.97 12.92 -29.89
C ILE A 98 28.31 13.57 -31.12
N PRO A 99 28.10 12.82 -32.22
CA PRO A 99 27.33 13.29 -33.37
C PRO A 99 25.93 13.76 -32.99
N ASP A 100 25.32 14.63 -33.79
CA ASP A 100 23.94 15.05 -33.54
C ASP A 100 22.97 13.87 -33.67
N VAL A 101 22.13 13.69 -32.66
CA VAL A 101 21.16 12.59 -32.50
C VAL A 101 19.77 13.15 -32.21
N ASN A 102 18.72 12.36 -32.40
CA ASN A 102 17.34 12.73 -32.13
C ASN A 102 16.73 11.94 -30.96
N HIS A 103 15.51 12.28 -30.58
CA HIS A 103 14.77 11.61 -29.50
C HIS A 103 14.50 10.13 -29.76
N THR A 104 14.35 9.70 -31.01
CA THR A 104 14.27 8.27 -31.36
C THR A 104 15.50 7.52 -30.86
N ALA A 105 16.70 8.07 -31.05
CA ALA A 105 17.94 7.47 -30.54
C ALA A 105 17.96 7.39 -29.01
N LEU A 106 17.44 8.42 -28.32
CA LEU A 106 17.34 8.43 -26.86
C LEU A 106 16.38 7.34 -26.35
N PHE A 107 15.15 7.29 -26.86
CA PHE A 107 14.15 6.33 -26.38
C PHE A 107 14.54 4.89 -26.67
N GLU A 108 15.04 4.61 -27.88
CA GLU A 108 15.57 3.29 -28.22
C GLU A 108 16.78 2.90 -27.38
N LEU A 109 17.64 3.86 -27.01
CA LEU A 109 18.75 3.63 -26.10
C LEU A 109 18.28 3.27 -24.69
N VAL A 110 17.30 4.00 -24.14
CA VAL A 110 16.73 3.70 -22.81
C VAL A 110 16.07 2.31 -22.81
N LYS A 111 15.33 1.97 -23.88
CA LYS A 111 14.76 0.62 -24.06
C LYS A 111 15.83 -0.45 -24.07
N ALA A 112 16.89 -0.27 -24.87
CA ALA A 112 17.98 -1.24 -24.97
C ALA A 112 18.75 -1.44 -23.66
N LEU A 113 18.86 -0.38 -22.84
CA LEU A 113 19.50 -0.45 -21.52
C LEU A 113 18.60 -1.03 -20.43
N GLY A 114 17.29 -1.19 -20.70
CA GLY A 114 16.28 -1.60 -19.72
C GLY A 114 16.21 -0.64 -18.54
N ALA A 115 16.30 0.67 -18.80
CA ALA A 115 16.51 1.68 -17.75
C ALA A 115 15.42 2.79 -17.67
N PRO A 116 14.12 2.43 -17.64
CA PRO A 116 13.02 3.41 -17.54
C PRO A 116 13.10 4.26 -16.27
N ARG A 117 13.57 3.69 -15.15
CA ARG A 117 13.78 4.42 -13.88
C ARG A 117 14.77 5.58 -14.05
N LEU A 118 15.86 5.38 -14.80
CA LEU A 118 16.87 6.42 -15.03
C LEU A 118 16.30 7.54 -15.90
N PHE A 119 15.51 7.18 -16.91
CA PHE A 119 14.81 8.15 -17.75
C PHE A 119 13.85 9.01 -16.93
N VAL A 120 13.01 8.41 -16.06
CA VAL A 120 12.09 9.15 -15.18
C VAL A 120 12.83 10.06 -14.20
N GLN A 121 13.92 9.57 -13.58
CA GLN A 121 14.71 10.40 -12.66
C GLN A 121 15.32 11.64 -13.33
N LEU A 122 15.75 11.52 -14.59
CA LEU A 122 16.25 12.66 -15.36
C LEU A 122 15.11 13.55 -15.86
N LEU A 123 13.98 12.96 -16.27
CA LEU A 123 12.78 13.66 -16.74
C LEU A 123 12.23 14.59 -15.65
N LEU A 124 12.01 14.06 -14.44
CA LEU A 124 11.48 14.81 -13.30
C LEU A 124 12.46 15.87 -12.76
N ALA A 125 13.72 15.84 -13.19
CA ALA A 125 14.70 16.85 -12.86
C ALA A 125 14.78 18.00 -13.88
N LEU A 126 14.08 17.92 -15.00
CA LEU A 126 14.04 18.98 -16.00
C LEU A 126 13.13 20.15 -15.55
N PRO A 127 13.35 21.38 -16.06
CA PRO A 127 12.38 22.45 -15.94
C PRO A 127 11.01 22.03 -16.51
N PRO A 128 9.87 22.51 -15.96
CA PRO A 128 8.53 22.07 -16.36
C PRO A 128 8.27 22.16 -17.87
N ASP A 129 8.64 23.26 -18.51
CA ASP A 129 8.44 23.47 -19.95
C ASP A 129 9.22 22.47 -20.82
N VAL A 130 10.45 22.14 -20.39
CA VAL A 130 11.31 21.18 -21.09
C VAL A 130 10.80 19.77 -20.85
N CYS A 131 10.42 19.44 -19.62
CA CYS A 131 9.81 18.16 -19.25
C CYS A 131 8.57 17.88 -20.12
N ARG A 132 7.70 18.88 -20.29
CA ARG A 132 6.51 18.79 -21.16
C ARG A 132 6.88 18.47 -22.61
N GLY A 133 7.80 19.21 -23.21
CA GLY A 133 8.25 18.94 -24.58
C GLY A 133 8.78 17.52 -24.72
N GLN A 134 9.55 17.03 -23.75
CA GLN A 134 10.07 15.66 -23.77
C GLN A 134 8.99 14.58 -23.62
N LEU A 135 7.93 14.85 -22.88
CA LEU A 135 6.77 13.96 -22.79
C LEU A 135 5.95 13.96 -24.10
N GLU A 136 5.77 15.12 -24.73
CA GLU A 136 5.15 15.24 -26.06
C GLU A 136 5.95 14.42 -27.10
N ASP A 137 7.28 14.58 -27.13
CA ASP A 137 8.19 13.81 -27.99
C ASP A 137 8.13 12.30 -27.72
N LEU A 138 7.98 11.89 -26.45
CA LEU A 138 7.82 10.48 -26.07
C LEU A 138 6.50 9.90 -26.60
N VAL A 139 5.41 10.64 -26.48
CA VAL A 139 4.09 10.23 -26.98
C VAL A 139 4.09 10.15 -28.50
N GLU A 140 4.68 11.13 -29.19
CA GLU A 140 4.85 11.10 -30.65
C GLU A 140 5.69 9.90 -31.09
N TYR A 141 6.79 9.65 -30.37
CA TYR A 141 7.62 8.46 -30.60
C TYR A 141 6.82 7.18 -30.43
N ILE A 142 6.04 7.01 -29.35
CA ILE A 142 5.26 5.78 -29.15
C ILE A 142 4.20 5.62 -30.25
N SER A 143 3.55 6.71 -30.64
CA SER A 143 2.45 6.74 -31.62
C SER A 143 2.92 6.48 -33.05
N SER A 144 4.18 6.79 -33.38
CA SER A 144 4.76 6.48 -34.68
C SER A 144 5.25 5.03 -34.76
N GLU A 145 4.71 4.21 -35.68
CA GLU A 145 5.15 2.81 -35.88
C GLU A 145 5.16 1.98 -34.57
N THR A 146 4.07 2.01 -33.80
CA THR A 146 3.99 1.42 -32.46
C THR A 146 4.25 -0.09 -32.44
N SER A 147 5.22 -0.51 -31.62
CA SER A 147 5.53 -1.92 -31.37
C SER A 147 5.13 -2.36 -29.95
N PRO A 148 4.98 -3.67 -29.67
CA PRO A 148 4.73 -4.16 -28.30
C PRO A 148 5.83 -3.73 -27.31
N SER A 149 7.06 -3.55 -27.79
CA SER A 149 8.17 -3.06 -26.96
C SER A 149 8.00 -1.59 -26.57
N ASP A 150 7.34 -0.78 -27.41
CA ASP A 150 7.07 0.63 -27.13
C ASP A 150 5.96 0.78 -26.10
N VAL A 151 4.91 -0.04 -26.20
CA VAL A 151 3.82 -0.08 -25.21
C VAL A 151 4.36 -0.48 -23.84
N ARG A 152 5.22 -1.51 -23.78
CA ARG A 152 5.86 -1.92 -22.53
C ARG A 152 6.76 -0.83 -21.96
N PHE A 153 7.57 -0.19 -22.80
CA PHE A 153 8.43 0.92 -22.40
C PHE A 153 7.61 2.08 -21.83
N PHE A 154 6.50 2.45 -22.48
CA PHE A 154 5.60 3.48 -21.98
C PHE A 154 5.02 3.14 -20.61
N LEU A 155 4.51 1.92 -20.43
CA LEU A 155 3.99 1.46 -19.15
C LEU A 155 5.06 1.40 -18.06
N ASP A 156 6.29 1.03 -18.42
CA ASP A 156 7.43 1.04 -17.50
C ASP A 156 7.85 2.46 -17.08
N VAL A 157 7.84 3.42 -18.00
CA VAL A 157 8.08 4.84 -17.69
C VAL A 157 7.00 5.34 -16.74
N TRP A 158 5.73 5.09 -17.04
CA TRP A 158 4.62 5.49 -16.17
C TRP A 158 4.67 4.84 -14.79
N TRP A 159 5.02 3.56 -14.73
CA TRP A 159 5.22 2.88 -13.47
C TRP A 159 6.29 3.55 -12.61
N GLU A 160 7.43 3.89 -13.20
CA GLU A 160 8.53 4.54 -12.48
C GLU A 160 8.16 5.97 -12.07
N VAL A 161 7.31 6.67 -12.83
CA VAL A 161 6.71 7.95 -12.41
C VAL A 161 5.83 7.77 -11.19
N MET A 162 4.92 6.78 -11.19
CA MET A 162 4.03 6.49 -10.06
C MET A 162 4.77 6.09 -8.79
N LYS A 163 5.90 5.38 -8.93
CA LYS A 163 6.72 4.94 -7.80
C LYS A 163 7.61 6.06 -7.22
N HIS A 164 7.88 7.10 -7.99
CA HIS A 164 8.88 8.10 -7.62
C HIS A 164 8.49 8.81 -6.31
N ARG A 165 9.42 8.84 -5.35
CA ARG A 165 9.32 9.65 -4.13
C ARG A 165 10.37 10.74 -4.21
N GLU A 166 9.96 11.99 -4.05
CA GLU A 166 10.89 13.13 -3.96
C GLU A 166 11.86 12.89 -2.79
N GLY A 167 13.18 12.84 -3.05
CA GLY A 167 14.18 12.77 -1.98
C GLY A 167 15.47 11.97 -2.23
N GLU A 168 15.62 11.23 -3.34
CA GLU A 168 16.91 10.61 -3.70
C GLU A 168 17.82 11.65 -4.39
N GLU A 169 18.68 12.34 -3.64
CA GLU A 169 19.70 13.24 -4.21
C GLU A 169 20.76 12.43 -4.98
N ASP A 170 20.73 12.52 -6.31
CA ASP A 170 21.74 11.91 -7.18
C ASP A 170 22.55 13.01 -7.87
N ALA A 171 23.87 12.99 -7.65
CA ALA A 171 24.81 13.99 -8.17
C ALA A 171 24.77 14.12 -9.72
N THR A 172 24.45 13.05 -10.45
CA THR A 172 24.30 13.06 -11.91
C THR A 172 23.02 13.77 -12.33
N VAL A 173 21.92 13.53 -11.60
CA VAL A 173 20.62 14.19 -11.84
C VAL A 173 20.71 15.67 -11.53
N SER A 174 21.34 16.04 -10.41
CA SER A 174 21.56 17.44 -10.04
C SER A 174 22.44 18.17 -11.07
N ALA A 175 23.51 17.53 -11.55
CA ALA A 175 24.38 18.12 -12.54
C ALA A 175 23.72 18.24 -13.92
N PHE A 176 22.90 17.27 -14.32
CA PHE A 176 22.09 17.32 -15.54
C PHE A 176 21.07 18.45 -15.47
N SER A 177 20.30 18.54 -14.38
CA SER A 177 19.32 19.61 -14.18
C SER A 177 19.98 21.00 -14.18
N ALA A 178 21.13 21.15 -13.51
CA ALA A 178 21.89 22.39 -13.50
C ALA A 178 22.36 22.80 -14.91
N LEU A 179 22.83 21.84 -15.71
CA LEU A 179 23.27 22.06 -17.09
C LEU A 179 22.14 22.58 -17.98
N ILE A 180 20.95 21.97 -17.88
CA ILE A 180 19.78 22.38 -18.68
C ILE A 180 19.27 23.76 -18.23
N ARG A 181 19.25 24.05 -16.92
CA ARG A 181 18.87 25.38 -16.41
C ARG A 181 19.84 26.48 -16.84
N GLN A 182 21.14 26.21 -16.87
CA GLN A 182 22.15 27.17 -17.32
C GLN A 182 21.90 27.62 -18.76
N HIS A 183 21.59 26.67 -19.66
CA HIS A 183 21.35 26.96 -21.08
C HIS A 183 19.91 27.43 -21.38
N GLY A 184 18.94 27.10 -20.52
CA GLY A 184 17.57 27.62 -20.61
C GLY A 184 17.44 29.09 -20.17
N ALA A 185 18.28 29.54 -19.22
CA ALA A 185 18.26 30.91 -18.71
C ALA A 185 18.80 31.96 -19.71
N GLU A 186 19.61 31.55 -20.69
CA GLU A 186 20.21 32.46 -21.67
C GLU A 186 19.22 32.93 -22.75
N SER A 187 18.07 32.27 -22.92
CA SER A 187 17.03 32.72 -23.86
C SER A 187 16.27 33.98 -23.42
N ALA A 188 16.40 34.43 -22.16
CA ALA A 188 15.63 35.55 -21.61
C ALA A 188 16.41 36.87 -21.47
N LEU A 189 17.70 36.90 -21.83
CA LEU A 189 18.58 38.06 -21.61
C LEU A 189 19.37 38.46 -22.86
N GLU A 190 18.70 38.52 -24.02
CA GLU A 190 19.13 39.42 -25.10
C GLU A 190 18.08 40.51 -25.33
N ASP A 191 18.00 41.44 -24.39
CA ASP A 191 17.80 42.84 -24.79
C ASP A 191 18.64 43.75 -23.87
N GLY A 192 19.70 44.30 -24.45
CA GLY A 192 20.30 45.58 -24.08
C GLY A 192 20.84 45.79 -22.66
N LEU A 193 22.16 46.01 -22.63
CA LEU A 193 22.92 46.85 -21.67
C LEU A 193 23.48 46.16 -20.41
N GLN A 194 24.72 45.67 -20.53
CA GLN A 194 25.64 45.74 -19.40
C GLN A 194 26.05 47.20 -19.13
N PRO A 195 26.04 47.67 -17.87
CA PRO A 195 26.89 48.77 -17.46
C PRO A 195 28.16 48.25 -16.76
N PRO A 196 29.31 48.92 -16.92
CA PRO A 196 30.59 48.42 -16.44
C PRO A 196 30.76 48.62 -14.93
N LYS A 197 31.54 47.73 -14.33
CA LYS A 197 32.04 47.78 -12.95
C LYS A 197 32.59 49.18 -12.58
N ARG A 198 32.05 49.80 -11.52
CA ARG A 198 32.82 50.70 -10.65
C ARG A 198 32.28 50.75 -9.21
N PHE A 199 33.24 50.85 -8.31
CA PHE A 199 33.22 50.69 -6.86
C PHE A 199 32.63 51.88 -6.06
N LYS A 200 32.05 51.54 -4.90
CA LYS A 200 32.12 52.21 -3.56
C LYS A 200 31.08 53.29 -3.15
N GLY A 201 30.41 53.04 -2.03
CA GLY A 201 29.71 54.01 -1.16
C GLY A 201 28.90 53.30 -0.04
N ASP A 202 29.29 53.52 1.22
CA ASP A 202 28.95 52.77 2.44
C ASP A 202 27.66 53.31 3.16
N PRO A 203 27.25 52.87 4.38
CA PRO A 203 25.87 52.49 4.70
C PRO A 203 25.10 53.46 5.64
N GLY A 204 23.77 53.34 5.68
CA GLY A 204 22.95 53.75 6.84
C GLY A 204 21.68 54.54 6.54
N ASN A 205 20.51 53.90 6.62
CA ASN A 205 19.46 54.11 7.64
C ASN A 205 18.09 53.57 7.18
N ALA A 206 17.46 52.74 8.03
CA ALA A 206 16.15 52.13 7.87
C ALA A 206 14.98 53.11 8.15
N PRO A 207 13.70 52.72 7.91
CA PRO A 207 12.96 52.03 8.97
C PRO A 207 12.01 50.91 8.51
N ALA A 208 11.61 50.10 9.49
CA ALA A 208 10.79 48.91 9.39
C ALA A 208 9.29 49.17 9.05
N ALA A 209 8.70 48.24 8.30
CA ALA A 209 7.30 47.82 8.48
C ALA A 209 7.13 46.34 8.04
N PRO A 210 6.21 45.57 8.65
CA PRO A 210 6.20 44.12 8.63
C PRO A 210 5.23 43.53 7.58
N GLY A 211 5.53 42.31 7.13
CA GLY A 211 4.55 41.40 6.51
C GLY A 211 4.55 41.35 4.98
N LEU A 212 5.04 40.22 4.44
CA LEU A 212 4.40 39.39 3.41
C LEU A 212 5.39 38.34 2.85
N PRO A 213 5.54 37.16 3.47
CA PRO A 213 5.94 35.94 2.77
C PRO A 213 4.71 35.06 2.53
N GLN A 214 3.68 35.59 1.85
CA GLN A 214 2.41 34.86 1.68
C GLN A 214 1.69 35.09 0.33
N VAL A 215 2.42 35.46 -0.74
CA VAL A 215 1.84 35.62 -2.09
C VAL A 215 2.69 34.93 -3.19
N LEU A 216 3.70 34.12 -2.84
CA LEU A 216 4.47 33.31 -3.80
C LEU A 216 4.30 31.80 -3.59
N LEU A 217 3.24 31.39 -2.89
CA LEU A 217 2.89 29.98 -2.68
C LEU A 217 1.50 29.63 -3.24
N GLU A 218 0.87 30.53 -3.99
CA GLU A 218 -0.35 30.26 -4.73
C GLU A 218 -0.03 30.32 -6.23
N GLY A 219 0.46 29.21 -6.76
CA GLY A 219 0.69 29.00 -8.18
C GLY A 219 0.64 27.52 -8.58
N GLY A 220 -0.01 26.66 -7.78
CA GLY A 220 0.02 25.20 -7.94
C GLY A 220 -1.21 24.57 -8.60
N SER A 221 -2.16 25.37 -9.09
CA SER A 221 -3.47 24.89 -9.57
C SER A 221 -3.70 25.13 -11.07
N GLU A 222 -3.22 26.26 -11.62
CA GLU A 222 -3.50 26.60 -13.03
C GLU A 222 -2.56 25.91 -14.04
N GLU A 223 -1.34 25.53 -13.65
CA GLU A 223 -0.34 24.93 -14.57
C GLU A 223 -0.63 23.47 -14.94
N LEU A 224 -1.32 22.71 -14.07
CA LEU A 224 -1.70 21.31 -14.30
C LEU A 224 -2.93 21.14 -15.22
N CYS A 225 -3.71 22.22 -15.39
CA CYS A 225 -4.91 22.21 -16.23
C CYS A 225 -4.56 22.23 -17.74
N LEU A 226 -3.42 22.81 -18.13
CA LEU A 226 -3.05 23.01 -19.54
C LEU A 226 -2.60 21.71 -20.25
N GLU A 227 -1.94 20.80 -19.53
CA GLU A 227 -1.43 19.52 -20.08
C GLU A 227 -2.55 18.53 -20.38
N SER A 228 -3.61 18.60 -19.59
CA SER A 228 -4.85 17.87 -19.76
C SER A 228 -5.57 18.22 -21.07
N TYR A 229 -5.58 19.50 -21.46
CA TYR A 229 -6.12 19.93 -22.75
C TYR A 229 -5.27 19.44 -23.92
N ARG A 230 -3.94 19.33 -23.75
CA ARG A 230 -3.01 18.91 -24.80
C ARG A 230 -3.03 17.41 -25.07
N LEU A 231 -3.16 16.57 -24.04
CA LEU A 231 -3.37 15.13 -24.22
C LEU A 231 -4.70 14.87 -24.94
N LEU A 232 -5.75 15.61 -24.57
CA LEU A 232 -7.05 15.53 -25.25
C LEU A 232 -6.92 15.97 -26.71
N GLU A 233 -6.16 17.03 -27.00
CA GLU A 233 -5.91 17.53 -28.35
C GLU A 233 -5.08 16.55 -29.20
N ALA A 234 -4.05 15.93 -28.60
CA ALA A 234 -3.22 14.92 -29.26
C ALA A 234 -4.01 13.64 -29.56
N LEU A 235 -4.82 13.15 -28.62
CA LEU A 235 -5.70 12.01 -28.83
C LEU A 235 -6.82 12.31 -29.82
N THR A 236 -7.33 13.56 -29.83
CA THR A 236 -8.31 14.01 -30.83
C THR A 236 -7.69 14.07 -32.22
N THR A 237 -6.42 14.46 -32.31
CA THR A 237 -5.65 14.46 -33.56
C THR A 237 -5.38 13.03 -34.03
N LEU A 238 -4.97 12.13 -33.13
CA LEU A 238 -4.81 10.69 -33.41
C LEU A 238 -6.12 10.07 -33.92
N GLY A 239 -7.26 10.39 -33.30
CA GLY A 239 -8.57 9.93 -33.77
C GLY A 239 -8.88 10.39 -35.19
N LYS A 240 -8.58 11.64 -35.54
CA LYS A 240 -8.76 12.19 -36.90
C LYS A 240 -7.82 11.55 -37.91
N ASP A 241 -6.59 11.26 -37.53
CA ASP A 241 -5.61 10.63 -38.41
C ASP A 241 -5.98 9.17 -38.69
N LEU A 242 -6.51 8.46 -37.68
CA LEU A 242 -7.06 7.11 -37.84
C LEU A 242 -8.34 7.09 -38.70
N ASP A 243 -9.22 8.08 -38.55
CA ASP A 243 -10.39 8.25 -39.42
C ASP A 243 -9.94 8.58 -40.86
N SER A 244 -8.90 9.40 -41.05
CA SER A 244 -8.33 9.70 -42.38
C SER A 244 -7.68 8.48 -43.03
N LEU A 245 -7.03 7.62 -42.24
CA LEU A 245 -6.48 6.33 -42.69
C LEU A 245 -7.57 5.36 -43.14
N LEU A 246 -8.74 5.38 -42.48
CA LEU A 246 -9.91 4.60 -42.89
C LEU A 246 -10.57 5.13 -44.18
N GLU A 247 -10.54 6.44 -44.40
CA GLU A 247 -11.12 7.08 -45.59
C GLU A 247 -10.22 7.03 -46.83
N ASN A 248 -8.90 7.11 -46.64
CA ASN A 248 -7.93 7.30 -47.75
C ASN A 248 -6.89 6.18 -47.90
N GLY A 249 -6.81 5.24 -46.96
CA GLY A 249 -5.81 4.17 -46.95
C GLY A 249 -6.23 2.93 -47.74
N ASP A 250 -5.35 2.44 -48.62
CA ASP A 250 -5.51 1.14 -49.30
C ASP A 250 -5.11 0.01 -48.35
N LEU A 251 -5.91 -0.20 -47.30
CA LEU A 251 -5.66 -1.11 -46.18
C LEU A 251 -6.25 -2.51 -46.44
N GLY A 252 -5.53 -3.55 -46.05
CA GLY A 252 -6.06 -4.93 -46.11
C GLY A 252 -7.18 -5.17 -45.09
N GLU A 253 -8.05 -6.17 -45.31
CA GLU A 253 -9.20 -6.48 -44.42
C GLU A 253 -8.83 -6.64 -42.93
N GLY A 254 -7.66 -7.20 -42.64
CA GLY A 254 -7.17 -7.35 -41.26
C GLY A 254 -6.70 -6.04 -40.63
N GLU A 255 -6.06 -5.17 -41.42
CA GLU A 255 -5.56 -3.86 -40.98
C GLU A 255 -6.72 -2.89 -40.76
N THR A 256 -7.71 -2.89 -41.66
CA THR A 256 -8.95 -2.13 -41.53
C THR A 256 -9.70 -2.46 -40.25
N ARG A 257 -9.73 -3.74 -39.85
CA ARG A 257 -10.35 -4.17 -38.59
C ARG A 257 -9.59 -3.66 -37.37
N VAL A 258 -8.26 -3.75 -37.38
CA VAL A 258 -7.41 -3.26 -36.29
C VAL A 258 -7.51 -1.74 -36.16
N VAL A 259 -7.52 -1.02 -37.28
CA VAL A 259 -7.70 0.43 -37.29
C VAL A 259 -9.08 0.80 -36.76
N LEU A 260 -10.16 0.09 -37.15
CA LEU A 260 -11.50 0.31 -36.59
C LEU A 260 -11.56 0.08 -35.07
N GLU A 261 -10.94 -1.00 -34.56
CA GLU A 261 -10.89 -1.29 -33.13
C GLU A 261 -10.08 -0.23 -32.38
N LEU A 262 -8.96 0.23 -32.94
CA LEU A 262 -8.11 1.28 -32.36
C LEU A 262 -8.80 2.66 -32.39
N THR A 263 -9.49 3.00 -33.48
CA THR A 263 -10.28 4.23 -33.59
C THR A 263 -11.43 4.24 -32.59
N GLN A 264 -12.10 3.09 -32.42
CA GLN A 264 -13.19 2.95 -31.46
C GLN A 264 -12.67 3.08 -30.02
N LEU A 265 -11.57 2.40 -29.68
CA LEU A 265 -10.89 2.52 -28.38
C LEU A 265 -10.44 3.96 -28.10
N THR A 266 -9.88 4.65 -29.09
CA THR A 266 -9.43 6.04 -28.96
C THR A 266 -10.64 6.98 -28.73
N ARG A 267 -11.76 6.76 -29.44
CA ARG A 267 -13.00 7.52 -29.25
C ARG A 267 -13.68 7.26 -27.92
N ASP A 268 -13.69 6.01 -27.45
CA ASP A 268 -14.24 5.63 -26.15
C ASP A 268 -13.38 6.26 -25.03
N PHE A 269 -12.05 6.12 -25.12
CA PHE A 269 -11.10 6.74 -24.19
C PHE A 269 -11.21 8.27 -24.16
N LEU A 270 -11.32 8.94 -25.31
CA LEU A 270 -11.52 10.40 -25.38
C LEU A 270 -12.82 10.85 -24.70
N ARG A 271 -13.90 10.07 -24.88
CA ARG A 271 -15.20 10.38 -24.28
C ARG A 271 -15.13 10.29 -22.76
N ASP A 272 -14.55 9.21 -22.25
CA ASP A 272 -14.43 8.95 -20.82
C ASP A 272 -13.48 9.97 -20.17
N THR A 273 -12.35 10.25 -20.82
CA THR A 273 -11.36 11.23 -20.33
C THR A 273 -11.89 12.66 -20.39
N SER A 274 -12.61 13.07 -21.44
CA SER A 274 -13.19 14.42 -21.55
C SER A 274 -14.31 14.71 -20.54
N ALA A 275 -15.03 13.67 -20.10
CA ALA A 275 -16.02 13.78 -19.03
C ALA A 275 -15.36 13.93 -17.65
N VAL A 276 -14.23 13.24 -17.44
CA VAL A 276 -13.43 13.28 -16.20
C VAL A 276 -12.63 14.59 -16.07
N LEU A 277 -12.12 15.13 -17.17
CA LEU A 277 -11.29 16.34 -17.20
C LEU A 277 -12.02 17.64 -16.84
N LYS A 278 -13.37 17.67 -16.89
CA LYS A 278 -14.15 18.86 -16.50
C LYS A 278 -14.16 19.14 -14.98
N GLY A 279 -13.46 18.34 -14.17
CA GLY A 279 -13.58 18.41 -12.71
C GLY A 279 -12.30 18.36 -11.89
N LEU A 280 -11.09 18.51 -12.45
CA LEU A 280 -9.90 18.09 -11.71
C LEU A 280 -8.70 19.04 -11.73
N ASP A 281 -8.30 19.36 -10.50
CA ASP A 281 -6.94 19.59 -10.03
C ASP A 281 -6.56 18.27 -9.32
N THR A 282 -5.44 17.60 -9.67
CA THR A 282 -4.91 16.26 -9.21
C THR A 282 -5.18 14.95 -10.03
N SER A 283 -5.75 14.95 -11.25
CA SER A 283 -6.34 13.72 -11.87
C SER A 283 -5.55 12.82 -12.82
N LEU A 284 -4.46 13.26 -13.46
CA LEU A 284 -4.02 12.52 -14.64
C LEU A 284 -3.38 11.17 -14.29
N VAL A 285 -2.46 11.17 -13.32
CA VAL A 285 -1.76 9.95 -12.87
C VAL A 285 -2.75 8.93 -12.32
N SER A 286 -3.73 9.38 -11.52
CA SER A 286 -4.77 8.52 -10.98
C SER A 286 -5.67 7.93 -12.09
N SER A 287 -6.02 8.74 -13.10
CA SER A 287 -6.83 8.29 -14.23
C SER A 287 -6.10 7.27 -15.10
N VAL A 288 -4.80 7.48 -15.36
CA VAL A 288 -3.97 6.52 -16.10
C VAL A 288 -3.82 5.22 -15.32
N ALA A 289 -3.58 5.28 -14.00
CA ALA A 289 -3.52 4.11 -13.15
C ALA A 289 -4.83 3.31 -13.17
N MET A 290 -5.97 4.00 -13.06
CA MET A 290 -7.30 3.39 -13.17
C MET A 290 -7.53 2.75 -14.54
N ALA A 291 -7.09 3.40 -15.63
CA ALA A 291 -7.19 2.83 -16.97
C ALA A 291 -6.33 1.57 -17.14
N ILE A 292 -5.11 1.55 -16.58
CA ILE A 292 -4.23 0.36 -16.58
C ILE A 292 -4.91 -0.80 -15.85
N ILE A 293 -5.55 -0.53 -14.70
CA ILE A 293 -6.28 -1.53 -13.92
C ILE A 293 -7.52 -2.02 -14.68
N ALA A 294 -8.38 -1.11 -15.13
CA ALA A 294 -9.65 -1.41 -15.78
C ALA A 294 -9.46 -2.19 -17.09
N GLN A 295 -8.45 -1.82 -17.89
CA GLN A 295 -8.14 -2.47 -19.17
C GLN A 295 -7.17 -3.66 -19.03
N ARG A 296 -6.74 -3.99 -17.80
CA ARG A 296 -5.80 -5.09 -17.51
C ARG A 296 -4.52 -5.03 -18.36
N LEU A 297 -3.96 -3.83 -18.51
CA LEU A 297 -2.74 -3.61 -19.27
C LEU A 297 -1.54 -4.29 -18.57
N ASP A 298 -0.39 -4.31 -19.24
CA ASP A 298 0.84 -4.85 -18.63
C ASP A 298 1.09 -4.14 -17.29
N ARG A 299 1.49 -4.92 -16.28
CA ARG A 299 1.74 -4.43 -14.90
C ARG A 299 0.52 -3.95 -14.11
N HIS A 300 -0.71 -4.23 -14.55
CA HIS A 300 -1.92 -3.88 -13.78
C HIS A 300 -1.91 -4.37 -12.32
N VAL A 301 -1.34 -5.55 -12.06
CA VAL A 301 -1.20 -6.10 -10.69
C VAL A 301 -0.30 -5.22 -9.82
N ASP A 302 0.81 -4.74 -10.37
CA ASP A 302 1.71 -3.82 -9.67
C ASP A 302 0.97 -2.50 -9.39
N THR A 303 0.22 -1.99 -10.36
CA THR A 303 -0.57 -0.75 -10.26
C THR A 303 -1.64 -0.82 -9.16
N CYS A 304 -2.24 -1.99 -8.92
CA CYS A 304 -3.18 -2.18 -7.81
C CYS A 304 -2.57 -1.82 -6.43
N SER A 305 -1.27 -2.08 -6.23
CA SER A 305 -0.60 -1.75 -4.96
C SER A 305 -0.46 -0.25 -4.74
N VAL A 306 -0.13 0.50 -5.80
CA VAL A 306 -0.04 1.97 -5.74
C VAL A 306 -1.44 2.56 -5.59
N PHE A 307 -2.41 2.06 -6.36
CA PHE A 307 -3.81 2.47 -6.27
C PHE A 307 -4.39 2.32 -4.86
N ALA A 308 -4.03 1.24 -4.15
CA ALA A 308 -4.53 0.96 -2.81
C ALA A 308 -3.86 1.82 -1.72
N SER A 309 -2.61 2.23 -1.90
CA SER A 309 -1.80 2.92 -0.88
C SER A 309 -1.71 4.44 -1.06
N GLU A 310 -1.97 4.95 -2.27
CA GLU A 310 -1.81 6.37 -2.58
C GLU A 310 -3.00 7.21 -2.10
N LYS A 311 -2.76 8.03 -1.08
CA LYS A 311 -3.81 8.78 -0.37
C LYS A 311 -4.37 9.95 -1.16
N THR A 312 -3.58 10.49 -2.09
CA THR A 312 -3.95 11.67 -2.88
C THR A 312 -5.01 11.34 -3.94
N TRP A 313 -5.11 10.07 -4.37
CA TRP A 313 -6.06 9.62 -5.40
C TRP A 313 -7.36 9.06 -4.82
N ALA A 314 -7.27 8.57 -3.58
CA ALA A 314 -8.32 7.80 -2.92
C ALA A 314 -9.58 8.63 -2.69
N PHE A 315 -10.74 7.95 -2.69
CA PHE A 315 -12.06 8.56 -2.46
C PHE A 315 -12.54 9.57 -3.51
N SER A 316 -11.84 9.75 -4.63
CA SER A 316 -12.44 10.35 -5.82
C SER A 316 -13.52 9.42 -6.40
N LYS A 317 -14.51 9.99 -7.09
CA LYS A 317 -15.60 9.19 -7.68
C LYS A 317 -15.07 8.10 -8.63
N ALA A 318 -14.11 8.46 -9.49
CA ALA A 318 -13.47 7.54 -10.42
C ALA A 318 -12.69 6.43 -9.68
N TRP A 319 -12.04 6.76 -8.54
CA TRP A 319 -11.36 5.77 -7.72
C TRP A 319 -12.34 4.75 -7.13
N VAL A 320 -13.47 5.20 -6.59
CA VAL A 320 -14.49 4.30 -6.03
C VAL A 320 -15.10 3.41 -7.12
N GLU A 321 -15.44 3.98 -8.29
CA GLU A 321 -15.95 3.22 -9.43
C GLU A 321 -14.94 2.15 -9.90
N CYS A 322 -13.68 2.53 -10.06
CA CYS A 322 -12.62 1.60 -10.45
C CYS A 322 -12.45 0.45 -9.44
N LEU A 323 -12.49 0.73 -8.13
CA LEU A 323 -12.41 -0.30 -7.09
C LEU A 323 -13.61 -1.25 -7.16
N VAL A 324 -14.82 -0.71 -7.33
CA VAL A 324 -16.06 -1.50 -7.36
C VAL A 324 -16.13 -2.40 -8.60
N GLU A 325 -15.68 -1.93 -9.76
CA GLU A 325 -15.68 -2.72 -11.00
C GLU A 325 -14.58 -3.78 -11.02
N ASN A 326 -13.47 -3.55 -10.30
CA ASN A 326 -12.28 -4.39 -10.36
C ASN A 326 -11.97 -5.14 -9.05
N LYS A 327 -12.97 -5.38 -8.20
CA LYS A 327 -12.83 -6.06 -6.88
C LYS A 327 -11.98 -7.33 -6.93
N ALA A 328 -12.11 -8.14 -7.99
CA ALA A 328 -11.34 -9.38 -8.17
C ALA A 328 -9.82 -9.18 -8.17
N LEU A 329 -9.32 -8.01 -8.58
CA LEU A 329 -7.89 -7.70 -8.61
C LEU A 329 -7.34 -7.35 -7.21
N PHE A 330 -8.21 -7.02 -6.26
CA PHE A 330 -7.86 -6.62 -4.90
C PHE A 330 -8.05 -7.74 -3.86
N GLN A 331 -8.21 -8.99 -4.31
CA GLN A 331 -8.39 -10.18 -3.47
C GLN A 331 -7.04 -10.77 -3.00
N THR A 332 -6.14 -9.92 -2.51
CA THR A 332 -4.90 -10.34 -1.83
C THR A 332 -4.84 -9.72 -0.44
N PRO A 333 -4.29 -10.41 0.57
CA PRO A 333 -4.32 -9.92 1.95
C PRO A 333 -3.57 -8.58 2.10
N GLU A 334 -2.48 -8.38 1.36
CA GLU A 334 -1.72 -7.13 1.36
C GLU A 334 -2.54 -5.97 0.80
N LEU A 335 -3.20 -6.14 -0.35
CA LEU A 335 -4.01 -5.08 -0.96
C LEU A 335 -5.24 -4.73 -0.11
N VAL A 336 -5.90 -5.72 0.49
CA VAL A 336 -7.01 -5.47 1.41
C VAL A 336 -6.53 -4.65 2.60
N LEU A 337 -5.37 -4.96 3.18
CA LEU A 337 -4.81 -4.19 4.29
C LEU A 337 -4.45 -2.75 3.89
N GLU A 338 -3.85 -2.54 2.72
CA GLU A 338 -3.56 -1.19 2.21
C GLU A 338 -4.85 -0.38 1.99
N LEU A 339 -5.89 -0.99 1.39
CA LEU A 339 -7.19 -0.35 1.21
C LEU A 339 -7.84 0.02 2.56
N LEU A 340 -7.73 -0.84 3.57
CA LEU A 340 -8.21 -0.56 4.92
C LEU A 340 -7.42 0.59 5.58
N GLN A 341 -6.11 0.65 5.37
CA GLN A 341 -5.29 1.77 5.86
C GLN A 341 -5.70 3.09 5.20
N THR A 342 -5.90 3.08 3.89
CA THR A 342 -6.37 4.23 3.13
C THR A 342 -7.76 4.67 3.60
N LEU A 343 -8.69 3.73 3.80
CA LEU A 343 -10.02 3.99 4.38
C LEU A 343 -9.95 4.63 5.77
N VAL A 344 -9.13 4.09 6.67
CA VAL A 344 -8.96 4.66 8.02
C VAL A 344 -8.34 6.05 7.94
N SER A 345 -7.33 6.25 7.10
CA SER A 345 -6.69 7.56 6.93
C SER A 345 -7.68 8.63 6.46
N PHE A 346 -8.54 8.29 5.49
CA PHE A 346 -9.59 9.17 4.99
C PHE A 346 -10.68 9.42 6.04
N ALA A 347 -11.10 8.39 6.77
CA ALA A 347 -12.11 8.53 7.82
C ALA A 347 -11.65 9.43 8.98
N THR A 348 -10.34 9.44 9.27
CA THR A 348 -9.78 10.35 10.28
C THR A 348 -9.67 11.80 9.82
N SER A 349 -9.52 12.05 8.52
CA SER A 349 -9.36 13.40 7.97
C SER A 349 -10.67 14.05 7.50
N HIS A 350 -11.70 13.27 7.14
CA HIS A 350 -12.97 13.77 6.61
C HIS A 350 -14.19 13.25 7.38
N GLN A 351 -15.02 14.16 7.88
CA GLN A 351 -16.23 13.84 8.67
C GLN A 351 -17.55 14.33 8.06
N ASP A 352 -17.48 14.93 6.88
CA ASP A 352 -18.63 15.50 6.18
C ASP A 352 -19.60 14.42 5.68
N LYS A 353 -20.84 14.82 5.37
CA LYS A 353 -21.91 13.88 5.01
C LYS A 353 -21.59 13.10 3.73
N GLU A 354 -21.07 13.77 2.70
CA GLU A 354 -20.67 13.12 1.43
C GLU A 354 -19.51 12.14 1.64
N ALA A 355 -18.54 12.51 2.49
CA ALA A 355 -17.45 11.63 2.86
C ALA A 355 -17.93 10.36 3.57
N ARG A 356 -19.02 10.43 4.37
CA ARG A 356 -19.62 9.24 5.01
C ARG A 356 -20.27 8.29 4.02
N GLU A 357 -20.94 8.82 3.00
CA GLU A 357 -21.54 7.99 1.95
C GLU A 357 -20.45 7.24 1.16
N LEU A 358 -19.35 7.94 0.81
CA LEU A 358 -18.19 7.33 0.18
C LEU A 358 -17.49 6.32 1.09
N GLN A 359 -17.34 6.61 2.38
CA GLN A 359 -16.82 5.65 3.37
C GLN A 359 -17.66 4.37 3.40
N GLY A 360 -18.99 4.48 3.35
CA GLY A 360 -19.89 3.33 3.29
C GLY A 360 -19.64 2.46 2.06
N GLN A 361 -19.61 3.07 0.86
CA GLN A 361 -19.39 2.36 -0.40
C GLN A 361 -18.01 1.68 -0.45
N VAL A 362 -16.95 2.37 -0.03
CA VAL A 362 -15.60 1.82 0.01
C VAL A 362 -15.49 0.71 1.05
N THR A 363 -16.09 0.88 2.22
CA THR A 363 -16.13 -0.18 3.26
C THR A 363 -16.80 -1.44 2.71
N GLU A 364 -17.93 -1.30 2.03
CA GLU A 364 -18.65 -2.43 1.42
C GLU A 364 -17.78 -3.12 0.37
N ALA A 365 -17.17 -2.37 -0.55
CA ALA A 365 -16.31 -2.92 -1.59
C ALA A 365 -15.09 -3.66 -1.02
N VAL A 366 -14.43 -3.11 0.00
CA VAL A 366 -13.26 -3.74 0.65
C VAL A 366 -13.68 -4.99 1.44
N VAL A 367 -14.84 -4.94 2.12
CA VAL A 367 -15.39 -6.11 2.81
C VAL A 367 -15.72 -7.23 1.82
N GLU A 368 -16.26 -6.91 0.64
CA GLU A 368 -16.48 -7.90 -0.42
C GLU A 368 -15.17 -8.53 -0.93
N CYS A 369 -14.12 -7.71 -1.14
CA CYS A 369 -12.80 -8.22 -1.50
C CYS A 369 -12.27 -9.19 -0.43
N TYR A 370 -12.46 -8.85 0.85
CA TYR A 370 -12.08 -9.70 1.97
C TYR A 370 -12.92 -10.98 2.07
N THR A 371 -14.22 -10.95 1.78
CA THR A 371 -15.08 -12.14 1.91
C THR A 371 -14.73 -13.24 0.91
N GLU A 372 -14.15 -12.89 -0.24
CA GLU A 372 -13.70 -13.85 -1.26
C GLU A 372 -12.34 -14.50 -0.92
N LEU A 373 -11.62 -13.99 0.08
CA LEU A 373 -10.33 -14.57 0.50
C LEU A 373 -10.49 -15.97 1.13
N SER A 374 -9.41 -16.75 1.05
CA SER A 374 -9.29 -18.01 1.79
C SER A 374 -9.31 -17.78 3.30
N LEU A 375 -9.65 -18.79 4.11
CA LEU A 375 -9.66 -18.65 5.58
C LEU A 375 -8.26 -18.30 6.14
N SER A 376 -7.20 -18.78 5.49
CA SER A 376 -5.81 -18.44 5.85
C SER A 376 -5.56 -16.95 5.63
N ASP A 377 -5.91 -16.43 4.46
CA ASP A 377 -5.65 -15.03 4.11
C ASP A 377 -6.54 -14.08 4.91
N LYS A 378 -7.80 -14.49 5.20
CA LYS A 378 -8.68 -13.77 6.14
C LYS A 378 -8.01 -13.60 7.51
N ASN A 379 -7.36 -14.64 8.02
CA ASN A 379 -6.63 -14.56 9.28
C ASN A 379 -5.42 -13.62 9.21
N GLN A 380 -4.71 -13.57 8.08
CA GLN A 380 -3.62 -12.60 7.88
C GLN A 380 -4.14 -11.16 7.94
N VAL A 381 -5.25 -10.87 7.27
CA VAL A 381 -5.88 -9.54 7.31
C VAL A 381 -6.36 -9.20 8.72
N ILE A 382 -7.05 -10.11 9.43
CA ILE A 382 -7.47 -9.87 10.83
C ILE A 382 -6.26 -9.59 11.71
N SER A 383 -5.16 -10.33 11.54
CA SER A 383 -3.92 -10.08 12.28
C SER A 383 -3.35 -8.70 11.97
N GLY A 384 -3.38 -8.25 10.71
CA GLY A 384 -2.96 -6.90 10.31
C GLY A 384 -3.85 -5.81 10.90
N VAL A 385 -5.17 -6.02 10.94
CA VAL A 385 -6.14 -5.12 11.60
C VAL A 385 -5.84 -4.98 13.08
N LEU A 386 -5.63 -6.10 13.79
CA LEU A 386 -5.31 -6.11 15.21
C LEU A 386 -3.95 -5.46 15.50
N ALA A 387 -2.95 -5.69 14.65
CA ALA A 387 -1.65 -5.05 14.78
C ALA A 387 -1.69 -3.53 14.56
N SER A 388 -2.54 -3.06 13.64
CA SER A 388 -2.62 -1.64 13.26
C SER A 388 -3.54 -0.82 14.17
N TRP A 389 -4.67 -1.40 14.60
CA TRP A 389 -5.74 -0.68 15.31
C TRP A 389 -6.20 -1.35 16.61
N GLY A 390 -5.56 -2.44 17.03
CA GLY A 390 -5.88 -3.14 18.28
C GLY A 390 -7.25 -3.82 18.28
N GLY A 391 -7.71 -4.19 19.48
CA GLY A 391 -8.98 -4.91 19.69
C GLY A 391 -10.22 -4.24 19.07
N PRO A 392 -10.40 -2.91 19.17
CA PRO A 392 -11.52 -2.21 18.53
C PRO A 392 -11.54 -2.30 16.99
N GLY A 393 -10.39 -2.51 16.35
CA GLY A 393 -10.28 -2.58 14.88
C GLY A 393 -10.79 -1.33 14.17
N LEU A 394 -11.43 -1.51 13.01
CA LEU A 394 -11.92 -0.41 12.17
C LEU A 394 -13.00 0.44 12.85
N SER A 395 -13.80 -0.16 13.73
CA SER A 395 -14.87 0.53 14.47
C SER A 395 -14.39 1.70 15.35
N GLN A 396 -13.10 1.75 15.66
CA GLN A 396 -12.48 2.87 16.37
C GLN A 396 -12.42 4.14 15.52
N ASN A 397 -12.10 4.02 14.24
CA ASN A 397 -11.77 5.15 13.37
C ASN A 397 -12.81 5.40 12.27
N VAL A 398 -13.58 4.38 11.86
CA VAL A 398 -14.55 4.47 10.78
C VAL A 398 -15.96 4.53 11.35
N GLN A 399 -16.61 5.70 11.25
CA GLN A 399 -17.95 5.92 11.79
C GLN A 399 -19.00 5.06 11.07
N ALA A 400 -18.91 4.91 9.74
CA ALA A 400 -19.79 4.06 8.95
C ALA A 400 -19.78 2.59 9.42
N VAL A 401 -18.66 2.12 9.97
CA VAL A 401 -18.55 0.78 10.56
C VAL A 401 -19.17 0.73 11.94
N ARG A 402 -19.12 1.81 12.73
CA ARG A 402 -19.70 1.84 14.08
C ARG A 402 -21.23 1.88 14.03
N GLU A 403 -21.79 2.60 13.06
CA GLU A 403 -23.22 2.73 12.85
C GLU A 403 -23.80 1.40 12.35
N GLY A 404 -24.83 0.86 13.02
CA GLY A 404 -25.49 -0.40 12.64
C GLY A 404 -24.73 -1.69 12.97
N PHE A 405 -23.42 -1.65 13.28
CA PHE A 405 -22.66 -2.87 13.57
C PHE A 405 -23.20 -3.68 14.74
N GLN A 406 -23.66 -3.03 15.81
CA GLN A 406 -24.23 -3.77 16.95
C GLN A 406 -25.50 -4.53 16.55
N GLU A 407 -26.32 -3.97 15.66
CA GLU A 407 -27.52 -4.62 15.13
C GLU A 407 -27.14 -5.78 14.21
N ASP A 408 -26.22 -5.56 13.27
CA ASP A 408 -25.71 -6.59 12.36
C ASP A 408 -25.06 -7.77 13.11
N LEU A 409 -24.26 -7.47 14.13
CA LEU A 409 -23.66 -8.46 15.05
C LEU A 409 -24.74 -9.32 15.72
N ASN A 410 -25.77 -8.67 16.28
CA ASN A 410 -26.86 -9.36 16.96
C ASN A 410 -27.68 -10.21 15.98
N VAL A 411 -28.01 -9.69 14.80
CA VAL A 411 -28.76 -10.42 13.76
C VAL A 411 -27.99 -11.64 13.28
N THR A 412 -26.71 -11.46 12.94
CA THR A 412 -25.84 -12.53 12.46
C THR A 412 -25.69 -13.63 13.52
N LEU A 413 -25.42 -13.28 14.78
CA LEU A 413 -25.27 -14.28 15.85
C LEU A 413 -26.58 -14.99 16.19
N ASN A 414 -27.72 -14.30 16.09
CA ASN A 414 -29.03 -14.92 16.23
C ASN A 414 -29.34 -15.91 15.09
N GLN A 415 -28.81 -15.69 13.89
CA GLN A 415 -28.94 -16.64 12.78
C GLN A 415 -28.02 -17.85 12.98
N ILE A 416 -26.77 -17.61 13.39
CA ILE A 416 -25.76 -18.65 13.67
C ILE A 416 -26.26 -19.59 14.77
N THR A 417 -26.79 -19.05 15.87
CA THR A 417 -27.28 -19.87 17.00
C THR A 417 -28.53 -20.70 16.67
N LYS A 418 -29.28 -20.32 15.64
CA LYS A 418 -30.47 -21.07 15.16
C LYS A 418 -30.15 -22.13 14.11
N SER A 419 -28.96 -22.10 13.50
CA SER A 419 -28.59 -22.90 12.31
C SER A 419 -27.42 -23.86 12.57
N VAL A 420 -27.39 -24.48 13.77
CA VAL A 420 -26.33 -25.40 14.21
C VAL A 420 -26.33 -26.67 13.35
N SER A 421 -25.43 -26.74 12.36
CA SER A 421 -25.18 -27.87 11.46
C SER A 421 -23.77 -27.74 10.84
N ASP A 422 -23.21 -28.80 10.28
CA ASP A 422 -21.85 -28.78 9.68
C ASP A 422 -21.77 -27.85 8.45
N GLU A 423 -22.77 -27.86 7.56
CA GLU A 423 -22.89 -26.86 6.48
C GLU A 423 -23.17 -25.45 7.03
N GLY A 424 -23.74 -25.37 8.24
CA GLY A 424 -23.90 -24.13 8.99
C GLY A 424 -22.58 -23.57 9.50
N LEU A 425 -21.58 -24.41 9.79
CA LEU A 425 -20.30 -23.98 10.35
C LEU A 425 -19.50 -23.13 9.36
N SER A 426 -19.36 -23.55 8.10
CA SER A 426 -18.61 -22.79 7.09
C SER A 426 -19.24 -21.43 6.82
N ARG A 427 -20.58 -21.39 6.74
CA ARG A 427 -21.35 -20.14 6.61
C ARG A 427 -21.19 -19.24 7.84
N ALA A 428 -21.27 -19.82 9.03
CA ALA A 428 -21.08 -19.09 10.29
C ALA A 428 -19.67 -18.52 10.39
N VAL A 429 -18.64 -19.28 10.03
CA VAL A 429 -17.24 -18.81 9.97
C VAL A 429 -17.13 -17.67 8.96
N ALA A 430 -17.70 -17.77 7.76
CA ALA A 430 -17.66 -16.67 6.79
C ALA A 430 -18.32 -15.38 7.32
N SER A 431 -19.51 -15.48 7.91
CA SER A 431 -20.19 -14.33 8.50
C SER A 431 -19.42 -13.74 9.69
N MET A 432 -18.84 -14.59 10.53
CA MET A 432 -18.03 -14.17 11.66
C MET A 432 -16.70 -13.55 11.25
N ALA A 433 -16.10 -14.00 10.15
CA ALA A 433 -14.89 -13.41 9.59
C ALA A 433 -15.11 -11.94 9.24
N ARG A 434 -16.27 -11.60 8.66
CA ARG A 434 -16.66 -10.22 8.33
C ARG A 434 -16.82 -9.37 9.59
N LEU A 435 -17.49 -9.87 10.62
CA LEU A 435 -17.66 -9.14 11.88
C LEU A 435 -16.33 -8.94 12.62
N ALA A 436 -15.49 -9.98 12.63
CA ALA A 436 -14.15 -9.94 13.20
C ALA A 436 -13.22 -8.95 12.48
N LEU A 437 -13.36 -8.78 11.16
CA LEU A 437 -12.63 -7.76 10.41
C LEU A 437 -12.99 -6.33 10.88
N LEU A 438 -14.29 -6.07 11.04
CA LEU A 438 -14.82 -4.75 11.37
C LEU A 438 -14.57 -4.34 12.83
N SER A 439 -14.84 -5.26 13.75
CA SER A 439 -14.58 -5.07 15.18
C SER A 439 -14.26 -6.41 15.86
N PRO A 440 -12.97 -6.78 15.94
CA PRO A 440 -12.54 -8.03 16.57
C PRO A 440 -13.04 -8.15 18.02
N GLN A 441 -12.84 -7.12 18.83
CA GLN A 441 -13.19 -7.12 20.25
C GLN A 441 -14.69 -7.27 20.49
N ALA A 442 -15.53 -6.48 19.80
CA ALA A 442 -16.97 -6.54 20.01
C ALA A 442 -17.53 -7.91 19.60
N THR A 443 -16.98 -8.47 18.51
CA THR A 443 -17.32 -9.80 18.00
C THR A 443 -16.97 -10.88 19.03
N VAL A 444 -15.71 -10.93 19.50
CA VAL A 444 -15.26 -11.93 20.48
C VAL A 444 -16.02 -11.79 21.79
N LYS A 445 -16.24 -10.56 22.28
CA LYS A 445 -16.99 -10.30 23.51
C LYS A 445 -18.41 -10.85 23.44
N GLN A 446 -19.11 -10.61 22.33
CA GLN A 446 -20.48 -11.09 22.16
C GLN A 446 -20.54 -12.62 22.02
N VAL A 447 -19.58 -13.22 21.33
CA VAL A 447 -19.48 -14.69 21.24
C VAL A 447 -19.22 -15.32 22.60
N CYS A 448 -18.30 -14.77 23.40
CA CYS A 448 -18.03 -15.25 24.76
C CYS A 448 -19.29 -15.18 25.63
N HIS A 449 -20.04 -14.07 25.54
CA HIS A 449 -21.29 -13.91 26.26
C HIS A 449 -22.35 -14.93 25.83
N LEU A 450 -22.55 -15.13 24.53
CA LEU A 450 -23.54 -16.08 24.01
C LEU A 450 -23.16 -17.54 24.28
N ALA A 451 -21.88 -17.89 24.31
CA ALA A 451 -21.43 -19.24 24.65
C ALA A 451 -21.84 -19.64 26.07
N VAL A 452 -21.92 -18.66 26.97
CA VAL A 452 -22.35 -18.86 28.36
C VAL A 452 -23.86 -18.90 28.47
N VAL A 453 -24.56 -17.89 27.92
CA VAL A 453 -26.00 -17.68 28.15
C VAL A 453 -26.88 -18.57 27.26
N ASN A 454 -26.44 -18.91 26.05
CA ASN A 454 -27.22 -19.73 25.13
C ASN A 454 -26.95 -21.21 25.36
N LEU A 455 -27.87 -21.88 26.05
CA LEU A 455 -27.66 -23.26 26.49
C LEU A 455 -27.41 -24.21 25.30
N GLY A 456 -26.27 -24.90 25.32
CA GLY A 456 -25.89 -25.88 24.28
C GLY A 456 -25.18 -25.31 23.05
N ALA A 457 -25.03 -23.99 22.91
CA ALA A 457 -24.35 -23.38 21.75
C ALA A 457 -22.81 -23.29 21.89
N HIS A 458 -22.28 -23.54 23.09
CA HIS A 458 -20.89 -23.30 23.45
C HIS A 458 -19.87 -24.02 22.55
N GLN A 459 -20.07 -25.31 22.21
CA GLN A 459 -19.13 -26.05 21.36
C GLN A 459 -19.07 -25.48 19.94
N PHE A 460 -20.23 -25.16 19.36
CA PHE A 460 -20.32 -24.59 18.02
C PHE A 460 -19.68 -23.20 17.95
N LEU A 461 -19.94 -22.35 18.95
CA LEU A 461 -19.31 -21.04 19.06
C LEU A 461 -17.78 -21.14 19.29
N ALA A 462 -17.32 -22.15 20.02
CA ALA A 462 -15.89 -22.39 20.22
C ALA A 462 -15.21 -22.81 18.91
N GLN A 463 -15.83 -23.70 18.14
CA GLN A 463 -15.33 -24.09 16.80
C GLN A 463 -15.21 -22.88 15.86
N ILE A 464 -16.18 -21.97 15.89
CA ILE A 464 -16.12 -20.74 15.10
C ILE A 464 -14.94 -19.87 15.54
N LEU A 465 -14.77 -19.61 16.84
CA LEU A 465 -13.62 -18.81 17.31
C LEU A 465 -12.27 -19.46 17.00
N CYS A 466 -12.17 -20.79 17.15
CA CYS A 466 -10.96 -21.55 16.83
C CYS A 466 -10.61 -21.53 15.33
N SER A 467 -11.53 -21.11 14.46
CA SER A 467 -11.25 -20.88 13.03
C SER A 467 -10.44 -19.59 12.78
N PHE A 468 -10.24 -18.77 13.82
CA PHE A 468 -9.52 -17.49 13.74
C PHE A 468 -8.32 -17.42 14.70
N PRO A 469 -7.20 -18.11 14.41
CA PRO A 469 -5.99 -18.03 15.23
C PRO A 469 -5.45 -16.61 15.42
N ALA A 470 -5.73 -15.69 14.49
CA ALA A 470 -5.34 -14.27 14.61
C ALA A 470 -5.93 -13.58 15.86
N LEU A 471 -7.03 -14.11 16.42
CA LEU A 471 -7.64 -13.60 17.64
C LEU A 471 -6.82 -13.90 18.91
N ASN A 472 -5.80 -14.76 18.84
CA ASN A 472 -4.77 -14.90 19.90
C ASN A 472 -3.80 -13.69 19.88
N PHE A 473 -4.36 -12.50 19.84
CA PHE A 473 -3.65 -11.24 19.82
C PHE A 473 -3.40 -10.76 21.24
N LEU A 474 -2.14 -10.43 21.53
CA LEU A 474 -1.72 -9.86 22.81
C LEU A 474 -1.91 -8.34 22.77
N GLU A 475 -2.84 -7.84 23.57
CA GLU A 475 -3.06 -6.40 23.70
C GLU A 475 -1.92 -5.79 24.54
N SER A 476 -1.12 -4.92 23.92
CA SER A 476 -0.24 -4.00 24.63
C SER A 476 -1.09 -2.87 25.21
N GLN A 477 -1.51 -2.99 26.48
CA GLN A 477 -2.09 -1.84 27.17
C GLN A 477 -0.99 -0.93 27.75
N GLU A 478 -1.18 0.39 27.61
CA GLU A 478 -0.39 1.47 28.21
C GLU A 478 -0.51 1.58 29.75
N GLY A 479 -1.14 0.60 30.42
CA GLY A 479 -1.30 0.56 31.87
C GLY A 479 -0.27 -0.32 32.58
N PRO A 480 -0.15 -0.27 33.93
CA PRO A 480 0.79 -1.08 34.70
C PRO A 480 0.47 -2.60 34.74
N GLY A 481 -0.37 -3.09 33.83
CA GLY A 481 -0.76 -4.50 33.72
C GLY A 481 0.09 -5.25 32.69
N ARG A 482 0.33 -6.56 32.92
CA ARG A 482 0.93 -7.45 31.92
C ARG A 482 0.06 -7.50 30.66
N PRO A 483 0.64 -7.68 29.46
CA PRO A 483 -0.13 -7.90 28.24
C PRO A 483 -1.09 -9.08 28.42
N ARG A 484 -2.34 -8.91 28.01
CA ARG A 484 -3.40 -9.94 28.07
C ARG A 484 -3.85 -10.24 26.65
N SER A 485 -4.22 -11.48 26.35
CA SER A 485 -4.87 -11.76 25.08
C SER A 485 -6.26 -11.14 25.03
N LEU A 486 -6.66 -10.72 23.83
CA LEU A 486 -7.99 -10.19 23.55
C LEU A 486 -9.08 -11.17 24.02
N VAL A 487 -8.91 -12.46 23.69
CA VAL A 487 -9.89 -13.52 24.01
C VAL A 487 -9.99 -13.72 25.52
N VAL A 488 -8.87 -13.78 26.25
CA VAL A 488 -8.90 -13.95 27.71
C VAL A 488 -9.55 -12.76 28.41
N ARG A 489 -9.30 -11.53 27.95
CA ARG A 489 -9.99 -10.35 28.48
C ARG A 489 -11.50 -10.42 28.23
N CYS A 490 -11.93 -10.78 27.02
CA CYS A 490 -13.34 -10.93 26.69
C CYS A 490 -14.03 -12.03 27.54
N LEU A 491 -13.33 -13.13 27.82
CA LEU A 491 -13.81 -14.20 28.70
C LEU A 491 -13.93 -13.72 30.15
N GLU A 492 -12.93 -13.01 30.67
CA GLU A 492 -12.94 -12.43 32.02
C GLU A 492 -14.15 -11.49 32.21
N GLU A 493 -14.40 -10.62 31.22
CA GLU A 493 -15.56 -9.72 31.20
C GLU A 493 -16.90 -10.46 31.08
N ALA A 494 -16.93 -11.69 30.54
CA ALA A 494 -18.17 -12.46 30.37
C ALA A 494 -18.57 -13.26 31.61
N VAL A 495 -17.62 -13.58 32.49
CA VAL A 495 -17.79 -14.54 33.59
C VAL A 495 -18.01 -13.85 34.92
N TRP A 496 -17.09 -12.97 35.32
CA TRP A 496 -17.06 -12.49 36.69
C TRP A 496 -18.24 -11.56 37.01
N GLY A 497 -19.05 -11.96 37.99
CA GLY A 497 -20.26 -11.26 38.42
C GLY A 497 -21.46 -11.36 37.47
N LYS A 498 -21.41 -12.23 36.46
CA LYS A 498 -22.46 -12.35 35.42
C LYS A 498 -23.13 -13.72 35.32
N LEU A 499 -22.48 -14.78 35.80
CA LEU A 499 -23.07 -16.11 35.82
C LEU A 499 -24.16 -16.18 36.90
N SER A 500 -25.35 -16.60 36.50
CA SER A 500 -26.54 -16.63 37.37
C SER A 500 -26.99 -18.05 37.71
N THR A 501 -26.53 -19.05 36.95
CA THR A 501 -26.94 -20.45 37.13
C THR A 501 -25.76 -21.42 37.03
N ALA A 502 -25.85 -22.55 37.73
CA ALA A 502 -24.86 -23.64 37.65
C ALA A 502 -24.71 -24.23 36.23
N ARG A 503 -25.73 -24.08 35.37
CA ARG A 503 -25.66 -24.50 33.97
C ARG A 503 -24.76 -23.57 33.14
N GLU A 504 -24.84 -22.26 33.39
CA GLU A 504 -23.97 -21.27 32.74
C GLU A 504 -22.51 -21.47 33.16
N GLU A 505 -22.26 -21.79 34.44
CA GLU A 505 -20.93 -22.16 34.95
C GLU A 505 -20.36 -23.39 34.25
N GLU A 506 -21.10 -24.51 34.20
CA GLU A 506 -20.61 -25.72 33.54
C GLU A 506 -20.39 -25.49 32.03
N GLN A 507 -21.25 -24.71 31.37
CA GLN A 507 -21.04 -24.36 29.97
C GLN A 507 -19.81 -23.49 29.75
N PHE A 508 -19.57 -22.51 30.62
CA PHE A 508 -18.35 -21.72 30.56
C PHE A 508 -17.11 -22.62 30.69
N LEU A 509 -17.12 -23.57 31.63
CA LEU A 509 -16.01 -24.52 31.82
C LEU A 509 -15.79 -25.38 30.57
N GLN A 510 -16.86 -25.86 29.94
CA GLN A 510 -16.77 -26.64 28.69
C GLN A 510 -16.27 -25.80 27.52
N PHE A 511 -16.74 -24.56 27.41
CA PHE A 511 -16.29 -23.60 26.41
C PHE A 511 -14.79 -23.30 26.56
N LEU A 512 -14.37 -22.93 27.77
CA LEU A 512 -12.97 -22.63 28.10
C LEU A 512 -12.06 -23.84 27.84
N ALA A 513 -12.50 -25.04 28.24
CA ALA A 513 -11.76 -26.27 27.96
C ALA A 513 -11.55 -26.48 26.46
N PHE A 514 -12.57 -26.23 25.63
CA PHE A 514 -12.48 -26.34 24.18
C PHE A 514 -11.46 -25.36 23.60
N LEU A 515 -11.46 -24.09 24.02
CA LEU A 515 -10.52 -23.07 23.54
C LEU A 515 -9.05 -23.36 23.87
N MET A 516 -8.81 -24.16 24.90
CA MET A 516 -7.47 -24.61 25.32
C MET A 516 -7.01 -25.90 24.64
N GLN A 517 -7.89 -26.63 23.93
CA GLN A 517 -7.52 -27.89 23.32
C GLN A 517 -6.54 -27.67 22.14
N PRO A 518 -5.45 -28.45 22.10
CA PRO A 518 -4.55 -28.46 20.95
C PRO A 518 -5.26 -29.15 19.77
N GLY A 519 -5.75 -28.37 18.80
CA GLY A 519 -6.27 -28.87 17.53
C GLY A 519 -5.16 -29.08 16.50
N SER A 520 -5.48 -28.89 15.22
CA SER A 520 -4.48 -28.79 14.13
C SER A 520 -3.70 -27.46 14.13
N ALA A 521 -4.18 -26.46 14.87
CA ALA A 521 -3.59 -25.14 15.04
C ALA A 521 -3.23 -24.87 16.51
N THR A 522 -2.47 -23.79 16.75
CA THR A 522 -2.20 -23.30 18.12
C THR A 522 -3.52 -23.02 18.84
N PRO A 523 -3.68 -23.44 20.11
CA PRO A 523 -4.89 -23.16 20.87
C PRO A 523 -5.10 -21.65 21.00
N LEU A 524 -6.36 -21.24 20.96
CA LEU A 524 -6.72 -19.82 21.01
C LEU A 524 -6.39 -19.19 22.36
N VAL A 525 -6.39 -20.01 23.41
CA VAL A 525 -6.09 -19.61 24.78
C VAL A 525 -5.09 -20.59 25.39
N SER A 526 -4.05 -20.09 26.07
CA SER A 526 -3.08 -20.95 26.73
C SER A 526 -3.50 -21.31 28.17
N PRO A 527 -3.27 -22.56 28.64
CA PRO A 527 -3.54 -22.94 30.03
C PRO A 527 -2.81 -22.05 31.06
N ALA A 528 -1.61 -21.59 30.69
CA ALA A 528 -0.83 -20.69 31.53
C ALA A 528 -1.50 -19.33 31.73
N GLU A 529 -2.04 -18.77 30.65
CA GLU A 529 -2.75 -17.49 30.69
C GLU A 529 -4.05 -17.61 31.49
N VAL A 530 -4.81 -18.68 31.28
CA VAL A 530 -6.04 -18.94 32.05
C VAL A 530 -5.74 -19.02 33.54
N THR A 531 -4.69 -19.74 33.94
CA THR A 531 -4.31 -19.84 35.35
C THR A 531 -3.95 -18.48 35.94
N LYS A 532 -3.22 -17.64 35.19
CA LYS A 532 -2.82 -16.31 35.64
C LYS A 532 -4.00 -15.34 35.78
N THR A 533 -5.01 -15.46 34.92
CA THR A 533 -6.16 -14.55 34.88
C THR A 533 -7.31 -15.02 35.76
N PHE A 534 -7.69 -16.29 35.70
CA PHE A 534 -8.89 -16.82 36.35
C PHE A 534 -8.64 -17.52 37.68
N VAL A 535 -7.38 -17.85 38.03
CA VAL A 535 -7.08 -18.64 39.23
C VAL A 535 -6.27 -17.83 40.24
N LEU A 536 -5.07 -17.39 39.86
CA LEU A 536 -4.15 -16.71 40.80
C LEU A 536 -4.75 -15.50 41.54
N PRO A 537 -5.58 -14.64 40.93
CA PRO A 537 -6.16 -13.49 41.63
C PRO A 537 -7.15 -13.88 42.74
N TYR A 538 -7.84 -15.00 42.58
CA TYR A 538 -8.98 -15.42 43.41
C TYR A 538 -8.62 -16.48 44.47
N LEU A 539 -7.39 -16.99 44.45
CA LEU A 539 -6.88 -17.92 45.48
C LEU A 539 -6.50 -17.23 46.81
N LYS A 540 -6.65 -15.90 46.92
CA LYS A 540 -6.51 -15.20 48.20
C LYS A 540 -7.80 -15.43 48.99
N SER A 541 -7.68 -16.10 50.14
CA SER A 541 -8.77 -16.47 51.04
C SER A 541 -9.73 -15.29 51.28
N ASP A 542 -11.02 -15.54 51.03
CA ASP A 542 -12.21 -14.65 51.10
C ASP A 542 -12.78 -14.12 49.77
N SER A 543 -12.34 -14.62 48.61
CA SER A 543 -13.01 -14.33 47.32
C SER A 543 -14.31 -15.16 47.16
N PRO A 544 -15.44 -14.55 46.77
CA PRO A 544 -16.67 -15.28 46.46
C PRO A 544 -16.56 -16.12 45.18
N GLU A 545 -15.58 -15.85 44.30
CA GLU A 545 -15.33 -16.56 43.05
C GLU A 545 -14.41 -17.79 43.21
N ILE A 546 -14.06 -18.17 44.44
CA ILE A 546 -13.06 -19.20 44.71
C ILE A 546 -13.45 -20.59 44.21
N GLU A 547 -14.74 -20.93 44.28
CA GLU A 547 -15.26 -22.22 43.81
C GLU A 547 -15.08 -22.36 42.30
N LEU A 548 -15.58 -21.39 41.51
CA LEU A 548 -15.43 -21.39 40.07
C LEU A 548 -13.96 -21.33 39.66
N SER A 549 -13.12 -20.58 40.38
CA SER A 549 -11.67 -20.52 40.14
C SER A 549 -10.99 -21.89 40.30
N LEU A 550 -11.40 -22.68 41.31
CA LEU A 550 -10.90 -24.03 41.53
C LEU A 550 -11.41 -25.02 40.47
N GLN A 551 -12.67 -24.87 40.04
CA GLN A 551 -13.22 -25.67 38.93
C GLN A 551 -12.47 -25.38 37.61
N ILE A 552 -12.17 -24.11 37.32
CA ILE A 552 -11.33 -23.72 36.17
C ILE A 552 -9.95 -24.36 36.29
N LEU A 553 -9.29 -24.26 37.46
CA LEU A 553 -7.98 -24.87 37.67
C LEU A 553 -8.00 -26.38 37.40
N SER A 554 -9.04 -27.08 37.86
CA SER A 554 -9.25 -28.51 37.60
C SER A 554 -9.32 -28.81 36.09
N LYS A 555 -10.08 -28.02 35.32
CA LYS A 555 -10.17 -28.17 33.86
C LYS A 555 -8.83 -27.88 33.17
N VAL A 556 -8.12 -26.83 33.58
CA VAL A 556 -6.79 -26.46 33.04
C VAL A 556 -5.77 -27.58 33.27
N LEU A 557 -5.75 -28.19 34.46
CA LEU A 557 -4.86 -29.30 34.78
C LEU A 557 -5.18 -30.57 33.97
N GLY A 558 -6.43 -30.72 33.51
CA GLY A 558 -6.85 -31.81 32.63
C GLY A 558 -6.43 -31.66 31.16
N VAL A 559 -5.90 -30.51 30.75
CA VAL A 559 -5.46 -30.27 29.36
C VAL A 559 -4.10 -30.94 29.12
N PRO A 560 -3.96 -31.80 28.10
CA PRO A 560 -2.68 -32.44 27.79
C PRO A 560 -1.62 -31.39 27.40
N SER A 561 -0.42 -31.52 27.96
CA SER A 561 0.70 -30.64 27.60
C SER A 561 1.38 -31.13 26.32
N CYS A 562 1.40 -30.29 25.28
CA CYS A 562 2.06 -30.58 23.99
C CYS A 562 3.50 -30.06 23.89
N SER A 563 4.04 -29.45 24.95
CA SER A 563 5.39 -28.87 25.00
C SER A 563 6.33 -29.70 25.87
N GLU A 564 7.63 -29.70 25.55
CA GLU A 564 8.68 -30.29 26.39
C GLU A 564 8.71 -29.67 27.80
N GLU A 565 8.35 -28.40 27.92
CA GLU A 565 8.17 -27.73 29.21
C GLU A 565 6.69 -27.54 29.55
N HIS A 566 6.28 -28.11 30.69
CA HIS A 566 4.91 -27.97 31.20
C HIS A 566 4.57 -26.49 31.48
N TRP A 567 3.42 -26.04 30.98
CA TRP A 567 2.96 -24.64 31.05
C TRP A 567 2.96 -24.06 32.47
N ILE A 568 2.77 -24.91 33.48
CA ILE A 568 2.73 -24.55 34.91
C ILE A 568 4.02 -23.86 35.39
N LYS A 569 5.17 -24.14 34.77
CA LYS A 569 6.45 -23.45 35.07
C LYS A 569 6.34 -21.94 34.86
N SER A 570 5.56 -21.52 33.86
CA SER A 570 5.34 -20.11 33.55
C SER A 570 4.38 -19.39 34.51
N CYS A 571 3.71 -20.13 35.42
CA CYS A 571 2.65 -19.64 36.30
C CYS A 571 3.06 -19.48 37.77
N HIS A 572 4.37 -19.46 38.07
CA HIS A 572 4.88 -19.45 39.44
C HIS A 572 4.29 -20.62 40.27
N PRO A 573 4.73 -21.87 40.03
CA PRO A 573 4.10 -23.06 40.59
C PRO A 573 4.14 -23.10 42.13
N PHE A 574 5.19 -22.55 42.75
CA PHE A 574 5.32 -22.53 44.20
C PHE A 574 4.26 -21.62 44.87
N PRO A 575 4.06 -20.36 44.45
CA PRO A 575 2.91 -19.57 44.91
C PRO A 575 1.55 -20.24 44.73
N LEU A 576 1.32 -20.90 43.59
CA LEU A 576 0.08 -21.62 43.34
C LEU A 576 -0.14 -22.75 44.38
N LEU A 577 0.87 -23.61 44.56
CA LEU A 577 0.83 -24.70 45.54
C LEU A 577 0.65 -24.19 46.96
N LEU A 578 1.40 -23.15 47.35
CA LEU A 578 1.29 -22.55 48.68
C LEU A 578 -0.12 -22.02 48.96
N SER A 579 -0.74 -21.34 47.98
CA SER A 579 -2.11 -20.84 48.11
C SER A 579 -3.12 -21.98 48.23
N LEU A 580 -2.98 -23.05 47.44
CA LEU A 580 -3.84 -24.23 47.54
C LEU A 580 -3.69 -24.94 48.90
N CYS A 581 -2.47 -25.07 49.41
CA CYS A 581 -2.22 -25.65 50.73
C CYS A 581 -2.85 -24.80 51.85
N ARG A 582 -2.72 -23.48 51.78
CA ARG A 582 -3.35 -22.56 52.75
C ARG A 582 -4.87 -22.64 52.70
N LEU A 583 -5.44 -22.76 51.50
CA LEU A 583 -6.87 -22.93 51.31
C LEU A 583 -7.34 -24.24 51.95
N LEU A 584 -6.65 -25.34 51.68
CA LEU A 584 -6.94 -26.65 52.29
C LEU A 584 -6.86 -26.60 53.83
N ASP A 585 -5.81 -25.99 54.39
CA ASP A 585 -5.62 -25.78 55.84
C ASP A 585 -6.69 -24.86 56.46
N GLY A 586 -7.20 -23.90 55.68
CA GLY A 586 -8.36 -23.10 56.06
C GLY A 586 -9.62 -23.95 56.24
N TYR A 587 -9.83 -24.94 55.36
CA TYR A 587 -10.99 -25.81 55.37
C TYR A 587 -10.89 -27.02 56.33
N THR A 588 -9.70 -27.42 56.76
CA THR A 588 -9.54 -28.52 57.74
C THR A 588 -10.24 -28.24 59.06
N LYS A 589 -10.49 -26.96 59.41
CA LYS A 589 -11.30 -26.55 60.57
C LYS A 589 -12.74 -27.04 60.51
N TYR A 590 -13.30 -27.30 59.33
CA TYR A 590 -14.65 -27.85 59.14
C TYR A 590 -14.66 -29.38 59.13
N TRP A 591 -13.49 -30.01 59.04
CA TRP A 591 -13.35 -31.48 59.03
C TRP A 591 -13.14 -32.02 60.45
N HIS A 592 -12.84 -31.14 61.40
CA HIS A 592 -12.80 -31.46 62.82
C HIS A 592 -14.22 -31.35 63.38
N GLN A 593 -14.72 -32.42 64.00
CA GLN A 593 -15.98 -32.39 64.73
C GLN A 593 -15.95 -31.22 65.73
N PRO A 594 -17.03 -30.42 65.86
CA PRO A 594 -17.11 -29.47 66.95
C PRO A 594 -17.08 -30.27 68.27
N GLU A 595 -16.09 -30.02 69.12
CA GLU A 595 -15.96 -30.67 70.44
C GLU A 595 -17.15 -30.35 71.37
N GLU A 596 -18.05 -29.43 70.98
CA GLU A 596 -19.22 -29.05 71.76
C GLU A 596 -20.46 -28.85 70.86
N GLN A 597 -21.00 -29.93 70.30
CA GLN A 597 -22.43 -29.99 70.01
C GLN A 597 -23.08 -30.94 71.00
N LEU A 598 -23.78 -30.37 71.99
CA LEU A 598 -24.77 -31.06 72.79
C LEU A 598 -25.77 -31.71 71.82
N PHE A 599 -25.65 -33.02 71.64
CA PHE A 599 -26.65 -33.82 70.94
C PHE A 599 -28.02 -33.55 71.60
N PRO A 600 -29.09 -33.27 70.85
CA PRO A 600 -30.43 -33.39 71.40
C PRO A 600 -30.58 -34.86 71.78
N SER A 601 -30.72 -35.14 73.08
CA SER A 601 -30.97 -36.49 73.57
C SER A 601 -32.22 -37.04 72.90
N LEU A 602 -32.12 -38.24 72.34
CA LEU A 602 -33.18 -39.04 71.71
C LEU A 602 -34.23 -39.56 72.73
N GLU A 603 -34.56 -38.76 73.74
CA GLU A 603 -35.58 -39.07 74.77
C GLU A 603 -36.64 -37.96 74.81
N THR A 604 -37.38 -37.79 73.72
CA THR A 604 -38.78 -37.33 73.73
C THR A 604 -39.47 -37.76 72.44
N LYS A 605 -39.64 -39.08 72.27
CA LYS A 605 -40.85 -39.59 71.65
C LYS A 605 -41.84 -39.81 72.80
N ASP A 606 -42.61 -38.78 73.11
CA ASP A 606 -43.98 -38.84 73.64
C ASP A 606 -44.37 -37.43 74.10
N LEU A 607 -45.02 -36.68 73.19
CA LEU A 607 -46.24 -35.88 73.38
C LEU A 607 -46.56 -35.06 72.13
#